data_AF-A0A350WQX6-F1
#
_entry.id   AF-A0A350WQX6-F1
#
_cell.length_a   1.000
_cell.length_b   1.000
_cell.length_c   1.000
_cell.angle_alpha   90.00
_cell.angle_beta   90.00
_cell.angle_gamma   90.00
#
_symmetry.space_group_name_H-M   'P 1'
#
loop_
_entity.id
_entity.type
_entity.pdbx_description
1 polymer ?
#
loop_
_entity_poly.entity_id
_entity_poly.type
_entity_poly.pdbx_seq_one_letter_code
_entity_poly.pdbx_strand_id
1 'polypeptide(L)'
;PLRIAATVVAASILFLPPVGALLEAAYERTFIATPRVYESGFAQDFETELPELGWWQSIDAVSAICEKLPAGTKVGLSEYGLVGARCVHIHIIDPLGLHDPFFAHNGFSSTEFFNREPDLIWFPHPDYADIVSSIQDDLRFQTNYEYYPGAFDYGIAIRKDAAAYDDILMSVQRVWEETYPGLGLGDFRFHPP
;
A
#
# COMPACT_ATOMS: atom_id res chain seq x y z
N PRO A 1 54.54 8.43 -13.75
CA PRO A 1 54.20 7.23 -14.55
C PRO A 1 53.84 5.99 -13.72
N LEU A 2 54.71 5.52 -12.80
CA LEU A 2 54.48 4.27 -12.05
C LEU A 2 53.25 4.27 -11.13
N ARG A 3 52.92 5.42 -10.51
CA ARG A 3 51.74 5.57 -9.64
C ARG A 3 50.41 5.54 -10.39
N ILE A 4 50.39 6.04 -11.63
CA ILE A 4 49.18 6.03 -12.48
C ILE A 4 48.89 4.60 -12.96
N ALA A 5 49.93 3.82 -13.30
CA ALA A 5 49.79 2.43 -13.68
C ALA A 5 49.23 1.55 -12.54
N ALA A 6 49.68 1.79 -11.29
CA ALA A 6 49.17 1.06 -10.12
C ALA A 6 47.67 1.34 -9.85
N THR A 7 47.23 2.60 -10.01
CA THR A 7 45.82 2.97 -9.82
C THR A 7 44.91 2.38 -10.89
N VAL A 8 45.36 2.34 -12.15
CA VAL A 8 44.59 1.73 -13.25
C VAL A 8 44.44 0.22 -13.04
N VAL A 9 45.51 -0.48 -12.65
CA VAL A 9 45.46 -1.93 -12.37
C VAL A 9 44.56 -2.25 -11.17
N ALA A 10 44.62 -1.47 -10.09
CA ALA A 10 43.74 -1.66 -8.93
C ALA A 10 42.25 -1.43 -9.27
N ALA A 11 41.95 -0.43 -10.11
CA ALA A 11 40.60 -0.18 -10.58
C ALA A 11 40.11 -1.31 -11.52
N SER A 12 40.97 -1.85 -12.38
CA SER A 12 40.63 -2.97 -13.27
C SER A 12 40.32 -4.27 -12.51
N ILE A 13 40.95 -4.50 -11.35
CA ILE A 13 40.71 -5.69 -10.52
C ILE A 13 39.28 -5.68 -9.94
N LEU A 14 38.71 -4.50 -9.65
CA LEU A 14 37.32 -4.38 -9.19
C LEU A 14 36.29 -4.77 -10.27
N PHE A 15 36.66 -4.69 -11.54
CA PHE A 15 35.83 -5.10 -12.69
C PHE A 15 36.17 -6.50 -13.22
N LEU A 16 37.09 -7.23 -12.58
CA LEU A 16 37.26 -8.64 -12.90
C LEU A 16 35.99 -9.39 -12.44
N PRO A 17 35.42 -10.27 -13.29
CA PRO A 17 34.16 -10.97 -13.01
C PRO A 17 34.02 -11.59 -11.61
N PRO A 18 35.06 -12.23 -11.03
CA PRO A 18 34.93 -12.83 -9.70
C PRO A 18 34.90 -11.80 -8.55
N VAL A 19 35.45 -10.60 -8.75
CA VAL A 19 35.43 -9.53 -7.72
C VAL A 19 34.11 -8.79 -7.77
N GLY A 20 33.59 -8.51 -8.98
CA GLY A 20 32.26 -7.91 -9.17
C GLY A 20 31.15 -8.75 -8.56
N ALA A 21 31.11 -10.05 -8.86
CA ALA A 21 30.10 -10.97 -8.32
C ALA A 21 30.18 -11.11 -6.79
N LEU A 22 31.39 -11.02 -6.22
CA LEU A 22 31.59 -11.14 -4.78
C LEU A 22 31.19 -9.85 -4.04
N LEU A 23 31.41 -8.68 -4.67
CA LEU A 23 30.91 -7.39 -4.18
C LEU A 23 29.39 -7.30 -4.30
N GLU A 24 28.81 -7.79 -5.39
CA GLU A 24 27.36 -7.88 -5.59
C GLU A 24 26.73 -8.78 -4.53
N ALA A 25 27.21 -10.01 -4.36
CA ALA A 25 26.71 -10.91 -3.31
C ALA A 25 26.91 -10.36 -1.89
N ALA A 26 28.02 -9.66 -1.62
CA ALA A 26 28.23 -8.99 -0.34
C ALA A 26 27.28 -7.81 -0.15
N TYR A 27 27.01 -7.04 -1.21
CA TYR A 27 26.07 -5.93 -1.20
C TYR A 27 24.64 -6.44 -0.98
N GLU A 28 24.20 -7.44 -1.75
CA GLU A 28 22.90 -8.08 -1.59
C GLU A 28 22.71 -8.59 -0.17
N ARG A 29 23.68 -9.36 0.36
CA ARG A 29 23.60 -9.89 1.72
C ARG A 29 23.55 -8.83 2.81
N THR A 30 24.19 -7.67 2.59
CA THR A 30 24.35 -6.63 3.62
C THR A 30 23.25 -5.57 3.54
N PHE A 31 22.79 -5.24 2.33
CA PHE A 31 21.93 -4.09 2.07
C PHE A 31 20.58 -4.47 1.45
N ILE A 32 20.47 -5.62 0.77
CA ILE A 32 19.18 -6.13 0.31
C ILE A 32 18.66 -7.04 1.41
N ALA A 33 17.72 -6.51 2.21
CA ALA A 33 17.00 -7.34 3.15
C ALA A 33 16.36 -8.52 2.39
N THR A 34 16.53 -9.74 2.92
CA THR A 34 15.82 -10.89 2.36
C THR A 34 14.33 -10.57 2.35
N PRO A 35 13.65 -10.63 1.19
CA PRO A 35 12.23 -10.32 1.13
C PRO A 35 11.51 -11.25 2.10
N ARG A 36 10.88 -10.67 3.12
CA ARG A 36 9.97 -11.41 3.98
C ARG A 36 8.64 -11.42 3.26
N VAL A 37 8.31 -12.56 2.67
CA VAL A 37 6.93 -12.82 2.26
C VAL A 37 6.16 -12.98 3.55
N TYR A 38 5.44 -11.94 3.95
CA TYR A 38 4.55 -12.01 5.10
C TYR A 38 3.18 -12.47 4.63
N GLU A 39 2.79 -13.66 5.07
CA GLU A 39 1.43 -14.16 4.91
C GLU A 39 0.60 -13.69 6.10
N SER A 40 -0.28 -12.72 5.84
CA SER A 40 -1.26 -12.26 6.81
C SER A 40 -2.22 -13.39 7.17
N GLY A 41 -2.51 -13.57 8.46
CA GLY A 41 -3.58 -14.48 8.91
C GLY A 41 -4.99 -14.06 8.45
N PHE A 42 -5.10 -12.87 7.85
CA PHE A 42 -6.32 -12.26 7.32
C PHE A 42 -6.51 -12.51 5.80
N ALA A 43 -5.44 -12.86 5.08
CA ALA A 43 -5.50 -13.17 3.66
C ALA A 43 -5.96 -14.63 3.47
N GLN A 44 -7.27 -14.86 3.57
CA GLN A 44 -7.86 -16.15 3.18
C GLN A 44 -7.92 -16.26 1.65
N ASP A 45 -7.86 -17.50 1.16
CA ASP A 45 -8.16 -17.85 -0.23
C ASP A 45 -9.61 -17.42 -0.55
N PHE A 46 -9.77 -16.34 -1.32
CA PHE A 46 -11.07 -16.00 -1.91
C PHE A 46 -11.36 -16.99 -3.04
N GLU A 47 -12.56 -17.58 -3.05
CA GLU A 47 -12.95 -18.54 -4.11
C GLU A 47 -12.97 -17.92 -5.52
N THR A 48 -12.99 -16.59 -5.62
CA THR A 48 -12.97 -15.85 -6.87
C THR A 48 -11.99 -14.68 -6.76
N GLU A 49 -10.97 -14.66 -7.62
CA GLU A 49 -10.06 -13.53 -7.75
C GLU A 49 -10.74 -12.39 -8.53
N LEU A 50 -10.58 -11.15 -8.05
CA LEU A 50 -11.01 -9.98 -8.81
C LEU A 50 -10.12 -9.80 -10.05
N PRO A 51 -10.67 -9.35 -11.19
CA PRO A 51 -9.86 -8.98 -12.34
C PRO A 51 -8.86 -7.87 -11.96
N GLU A 52 -7.59 -8.04 -12.33
CA GLU A 52 -6.58 -6.99 -12.21
C GLU A 52 -6.96 -5.80 -13.11
N LEU A 53 -6.97 -4.60 -12.53
CA LEU A 53 -7.25 -3.36 -13.25
C LEU A 53 -5.99 -2.76 -13.85
N GLY A 54 -4.88 -2.85 -13.13
CA GLY A 54 -3.64 -2.17 -13.42
C GLY A 54 -3.53 -0.84 -12.69
N TRP A 55 -2.29 -0.40 -12.49
CA TRP A 55 -1.95 0.72 -11.60
C TRP A 55 -2.73 2.01 -11.87
N TRP A 56 -2.82 2.43 -13.14
CA TRP A 56 -3.52 3.67 -13.49
C TRP A 56 -5.03 3.59 -13.29
N GLN A 57 -5.65 2.46 -13.68
CA GLN A 57 -7.07 2.23 -13.53
C GLN A 57 -7.46 2.18 -12.05
N SER A 58 -6.65 1.53 -11.21
CA SER A 58 -6.85 1.50 -9.75
C SER A 58 -6.72 2.89 -9.14
N ILE A 59 -5.71 3.68 -9.52
CA ILE A 59 -5.57 5.08 -9.07
C ILE A 59 -6.78 5.91 -9.51
N ASP A 60 -7.25 5.79 -10.76
CA ASP A 60 -8.39 6.55 -11.26
C ASP A 60 -9.69 6.15 -10.54
N ALA A 61 -9.92 4.85 -10.31
CA ALA A 61 -11.07 4.35 -9.57
C ALA A 61 -11.09 4.88 -8.14
N VAL A 62 -9.97 4.77 -7.41
CA VAL A 62 -9.87 5.27 -6.04
C VAL A 62 -9.95 6.80 -5.98
N SER A 63 -9.42 7.51 -6.98
CA SER A 63 -9.64 8.95 -7.12
C SER A 63 -11.12 9.27 -7.29
N ALA A 64 -11.85 8.53 -8.11
CA ALA A 64 -13.30 8.73 -8.32
C ALA A 64 -14.14 8.45 -7.07
N ILE A 65 -13.70 7.53 -6.20
CA ILE A 65 -14.27 7.33 -4.86
C ILE A 65 -14.00 8.58 -4.02
N CYS A 66 -12.72 8.96 -3.91
CA CYS A 66 -12.25 10.05 -3.05
C CYS A 66 -12.89 11.41 -3.40
N GLU A 67 -13.15 11.67 -4.69
CA GLU A 67 -13.79 12.90 -5.17
C GLU A 67 -15.22 13.12 -4.63
N LYS A 68 -15.88 12.05 -4.17
CA LYS A 68 -17.26 12.10 -3.66
C LYS A 68 -17.34 12.11 -2.14
N LEU A 69 -16.21 11.97 -1.46
CA LEU A 69 -16.20 11.88 0.00
C LEU A 69 -16.47 13.25 0.64
N PRO A 70 -17.10 13.30 1.83
CA PRO A 70 -17.25 14.53 2.57
C PRO A 70 -15.88 15.18 2.89
N ALA A 71 -15.87 16.52 2.98
CA ALA A 71 -14.67 17.24 3.37
C ALA A 71 -14.20 16.82 4.78
N GLY A 72 -12.89 16.63 4.94
CA GLY A 72 -12.28 16.16 6.19
C GLY A 72 -12.26 14.65 6.37
N THR A 73 -12.84 13.86 5.45
CA THR A 73 -12.72 12.39 5.46
C THR A 73 -11.25 11.99 5.45
N LYS A 74 -10.86 11.08 6.35
CA LYS A 74 -9.48 10.64 6.52
C LYS A 74 -9.22 9.38 5.69
N VAL A 75 -8.30 9.45 4.75
CA VAL A 75 -8.02 8.35 3.82
C VAL A 75 -6.57 7.91 3.96
N GLY A 76 -6.35 6.66 4.36
CA GLY A 76 -5.04 6.03 4.35
C GLY A 76 -4.72 5.43 2.99
N LEU A 77 -3.68 5.90 2.31
CA LEU A 77 -3.25 5.37 1.01
C LEU A 77 -1.78 5.70 0.71
N SER A 78 -1.11 4.87 -0.09
CA SER A 78 0.27 5.12 -0.53
C SER A 78 0.37 5.97 -1.80
N GLU A 79 -0.63 5.89 -2.67
CA GLU A 79 -0.64 6.56 -3.98
C GLU A 79 -1.15 8.01 -3.87
N TYR A 80 -0.31 8.88 -3.31
CA TYR A 80 -0.69 10.27 -3.01
C TYR A 80 -0.94 11.12 -4.26
N GLY A 81 -0.20 10.89 -5.35
CA GLY A 81 -0.05 11.86 -6.45
C GLY A 81 -1.36 12.36 -7.06
N LEU A 82 -2.09 11.50 -7.77
CA LEU A 82 -3.32 11.90 -8.45
C LEU A 82 -4.47 12.16 -7.47
N VAL A 83 -4.59 11.32 -6.44
CA VAL A 83 -5.66 11.43 -5.44
C VAL A 83 -5.55 12.75 -4.70
N GLY A 84 -4.35 13.11 -4.20
CA GLY A 84 -4.10 14.36 -3.51
C GLY A 84 -4.25 15.59 -4.39
N ALA A 85 -4.01 15.48 -5.71
CA ALA A 85 -4.25 16.56 -6.65
C ALA A 85 -5.75 16.81 -6.93
N ARG A 86 -6.56 15.74 -6.99
CA ARG A 86 -8.00 15.83 -7.30
C ARG A 86 -8.87 16.07 -6.06
N CYS A 87 -8.46 15.55 -4.91
CA CYS A 87 -9.28 15.44 -3.71
C CYS A 87 -8.76 16.34 -2.58
N VAL A 88 -8.54 17.63 -2.83
CA VAL A 88 -7.96 18.55 -1.83
C VAL A 88 -8.82 18.75 -0.56
N HIS A 89 -10.04 18.23 -0.55
CA HIS A 89 -10.99 18.34 0.56
C HIS A 89 -10.88 17.18 1.56
N ILE A 90 -10.21 16.07 1.22
CA ILE A 90 -9.97 14.94 2.14
C ILE A 90 -8.64 15.12 2.87
N HIS A 91 -8.47 14.36 3.96
CA HIS A 91 -7.21 14.29 4.70
C HIS A 91 -6.49 12.97 4.37
N ILE A 92 -5.40 13.04 3.62
CA ILE A 92 -4.62 11.83 3.28
C ILE A 92 -3.62 11.52 4.40
N ILE A 93 -3.61 10.26 4.83
CA ILE A 93 -2.61 9.67 5.73
C ILE A 93 -1.73 8.77 4.86
N ASP A 94 -0.50 9.20 4.58
CA ASP A 94 0.43 8.48 3.70
C ASP A 94 1.35 7.56 4.53
N PRO A 95 1.08 6.24 4.59
CA PRO A 95 1.85 5.32 5.42
C PRO A 95 3.28 5.09 4.91
N LEU A 96 3.60 5.47 3.66
CA LEU A 96 4.96 5.38 3.12
C LEU A 96 5.84 6.56 3.52
N GLY A 97 5.24 7.62 4.07
CA GLY A 97 5.99 8.79 4.50
C GLY A 97 6.55 9.63 3.36
N LEU A 98 6.04 9.51 2.13
CA LEU A 98 6.46 10.38 1.03
C LEU A 98 5.95 11.81 1.23
N HIS A 99 4.75 11.93 1.82
CA HIS A 99 4.09 13.20 2.12
C HIS A 99 3.69 13.34 3.59
N ASP A 100 3.96 12.32 4.41
CA ASP A 100 3.69 12.34 5.84
C ASP A 100 4.97 12.52 6.67
N PRO A 101 5.19 13.70 7.31
CA PRO A 101 6.42 13.96 8.04
C PRO A 101 6.69 12.98 9.18
N PHE A 102 5.65 12.48 9.84
CA PHE A 102 5.86 11.53 10.94
C PHE A 102 6.44 10.22 10.40
N PHE A 103 5.79 9.64 9.39
CA PHE A 103 6.25 8.37 8.82
C PHE A 103 7.58 8.51 8.07
N ALA A 104 7.85 9.67 7.44
CA ALA A 104 9.16 9.99 6.85
C ALA A 104 10.30 9.92 7.88
N HIS A 105 10.06 10.39 9.11
CA HIS A 105 11.10 10.47 10.14
C HIS A 105 11.20 9.24 11.03
N ASN A 106 10.08 8.52 11.23
CA ASN A 106 10.00 7.45 12.21
C ASN A 106 9.79 6.06 11.59
N GLY A 107 9.57 5.99 10.27
CA GLY A 107 9.07 4.78 9.61
C GLY A 107 7.59 4.53 9.90
N PHE A 108 7.02 3.53 9.24
CA PHE A 108 5.63 3.14 9.46
C PHE A 108 5.38 2.61 10.88
N SER A 109 4.24 2.97 11.46
CA SER A 109 3.76 2.46 12.74
C SER A 109 2.25 2.27 12.65
N SER A 110 1.78 1.02 12.78
CA SER A 110 0.33 0.74 12.82
C SER A 110 -0.35 1.47 13.97
N THR A 111 0.35 1.62 15.10
CA THR A 111 -0.15 2.39 16.23
C THR A 111 -0.45 3.83 15.89
N GLU A 112 0.50 4.52 15.26
CA GLU A 112 0.28 5.89 14.83
C GLU A 112 -0.78 5.98 13.74
N PHE A 113 -0.73 5.08 12.75
CA PHE A 113 -1.67 5.05 11.63
C PHE A 113 -3.12 4.96 12.12
N PHE A 114 -3.42 4.04 13.04
CA PHE A 114 -4.77 3.89 13.59
C PHE A 114 -5.12 4.92 14.67
N ASN A 115 -4.15 5.55 15.33
CA ASN A 115 -4.44 6.71 16.20
C ASN A 115 -4.98 7.91 15.41
N ARG A 116 -4.67 7.98 14.12
CA ARG A 116 -5.21 9.00 13.22
C ARG A 116 -6.58 8.66 12.67
N GLU A 117 -7.06 7.45 12.95
CA GLU A 117 -8.42 7.01 12.66
C GLU A 117 -8.82 7.04 11.16
N PRO A 118 -8.17 6.21 10.31
CA PRO A 118 -8.66 5.74 9.03
C PRO A 118 -10.16 5.79 8.76
N ASP A 119 -10.77 6.68 7.98
CA ASP A 119 -12.18 6.43 7.57
C ASP A 119 -12.23 5.41 6.44
N LEU A 120 -11.30 5.54 5.50
CA LEU A 120 -11.09 4.67 4.36
C LEU A 120 -9.60 4.31 4.28
N ILE A 121 -9.29 3.06 3.97
CA ILE A 121 -7.94 2.60 3.67
C ILE A 121 -7.96 2.00 2.28
N TRP A 122 -7.14 2.52 1.38
CA TRP A 122 -6.72 1.80 0.18
C TRP A 122 -5.30 1.31 0.43
N PHE A 123 -5.13 0.00 0.44
CA PHE A 123 -3.90 -0.60 0.92
C PHE A 123 -2.69 -0.21 0.06
N PRO A 124 -1.50 -0.10 0.68
CA PRO A 124 -0.27 0.03 -0.08
C PRO A 124 -0.06 -1.11 -1.06
N HIS A 125 0.74 -0.87 -2.10
CA HIS A 125 1.17 -1.90 -3.03
C HIS A 125 1.75 -3.13 -2.28
N PRO A 126 1.50 -4.37 -2.74
CA PRO A 126 1.97 -5.60 -2.07
C PRO A 126 3.49 -5.67 -1.81
N ASP A 127 4.29 -4.93 -2.58
CA ASP A 127 5.75 -4.80 -2.33
C ASP A 127 6.06 -4.20 -0.94
N TYR A 128 5.11 -3.49 -0.34
CA TYR A 128 5.20 -2.98 1.04
C TYR A 128 4.61 -3.99 2.05
N ALA A 129 4.97 -5.27 1.91
CA ALA A 129 4.40 -6.39 2.68
C ALA A 129 4.43 -6.17 4.21
N ASP A 130 5.51 -5.60 4.75
CA ASP A 130 5.63 -5.31 6.18
C ASP A 130 4.61 -4.25 6.67
N ILE A 131 4.26 -3.27 5.81
CA ILE A 131 3.24 -2.25 6.14
C ILE A 131 1.84 -2.85 6.03
N VAL A 132 1.56 -3.56 4.93
CA VAL A 132 0.27 -4.20 4.69
C VAL A 132 -0.08 -5.17 5.82
N SER A 133 0.86 -6.03 6.19
CA SER A 133 0.70 -6.97 7.31
C SER A 133 0.49 -6.27 8.64
N SER A 134 1.31 -5.27 8.96
CA SER A 134 1.17 -4.49 10.19
C SER A 134 -0.20 -3.80 10.31
N ILE A 135 -0.82 -3.43 9.18
CA ILE A 135 -2.20 -2.90 9.15
C ILE A 135 -3.21 -4.03 9.41
N GLN A 136 -3.10 -5.15 8.69
CA GLN A 136 -4.06 -6.26 8.76
C GLN A 136 -4.04 -6.99 10.13
N ASP A 137 -2.89 -7.06 10.78
CA ASP A 137 -2.73 -7.71 12.09
C ASP A 137 -3.08 -6.82 13.28
N ASP A 138 -3.35 -5.53 13.06
CA ASP A 138 -3.75 -4.62 14.14
C ASP A 138 -5.19 -4.94 14.59
N LEU A 139 -5.40 -5.14 15.89
CA LEU A 139 -6.73 -5.46 16.44
C LEU A 139 -7.78 -4.41 16.10
N ARG A 140 -7.40 -3.13 15.96
CA ARG A 140 -8.34 -2.06 15.56
C ARG A 140 -8.82 -2.26 14.13
N PHE A 141 -7.95 -2.70 13.22
CA PHE A 141 -8.34 -3.06 11.87
C PHE A 141 -9.40 -4.16 11.89
N GLN A 142 -9.04 -5.29 12.51
CA GLN A 142 -9.86 -6.49 12.54
C GLN A 142 -11.23 -6.26 13.20
N THR A 143 -11.27 -5.38 14.21
CA THR A 143 -12.48 -5.10 14.97
C THR A 143 -13.34 -4.01 14.35
N ASN A 144 -12.74 -2.98 13.74
CA ASN A 144 -13.47 -1.74 13.40
C ASN A 144 -13.65 -1.52 11.90
N TYR A 145 -13.07 -2.35 11.04
CA TYR A 145 -13.15 -2.16 9.58
C TYR A 145 -13.97 -3.25 8.89
N GLU A 146 -14.65 -2.88 7.82
CA GLU A 146 -15.12 -3.80 6.78
C GLU A 146 -14.03 -3.85 5.70
N TYR A 147 -13.53 -5.04 5.40
CA TYR A 147 -12.43 -5.23 4.47
C TYR A 147 -12.89 -5.95 3.21
N TYR A 148 -12.45 -5.45 2.05
CA TYR A 148 -12.70 -5.98 0.72
C TYR A 148 -11.35 -6.28 0.06
N PRO A 149 -10.82 -7.51 0.17
CA PRO A 149 -9.49 -7.83 -0.32
C PRO A 149 -9.41 -7.79 -1.84
N GLY A 150 -8.28 -7.32 -2.38
CA GLY A 150 -8.06 -7.18 -3.82
C GLY A 150 -8.91 -6.09 -4.51
N ALA A 151 -9.85 -5.45 -3.80
CA ALA A 151 -10.62 -4.33 -4.33
C ALA A 151 -9.68 -3.21 -4.80
N PHE A 152 -9.78 -2.85 -6.08
CA PHE A 152 -8.91 -1.88 -6.75
C PHE A 152 -7.42 -2.27 -6.62
N ASP A 153 -7.13 -3.51 -6.99
CA ASP A 153 -5.85 -4.24 -6.99
C ASP A 153 -5.21 -4.49 -5.61
N TYR A 154 -5.38 -3.60 -4.64
CA TYR A 154 -4.67 -3.66 -3.35
C TYR A 154 -5.58 -3.96 -2.15
N GLY A 155 -6.89 -3.79 -2.33
CA GLY A 155 -7.89 -3.95 -1.28
C GLY A 155 -8.31 -2.62 -0.65
N ILE A 156 -9.57 -2.56 -0.24
CA ILE A 156 -10.15 -1.42 0.46
C ILE A 156 -10.70 -1.85 1.81
N ALA A 157 -10.52 -1.02 2.82
CA ALA A 157 -11.19 -1.17 4.10
C ALA A 157 -11.90 0.11 4.53
N ILE A 158 -13.11 -0.03 5.06
CA ILE A 158 -13.97 1.07 5.49
C ILE A 158 -14.20 0.96 7.00
N ARG A 159 -13.97 2.04 7.74
CA ARG A 159 -14.18 2.04 9.19
C ARG A 159 -15.67 2.10 9.54
N LYS A 160 -16.16 1.07 10.23
CA LYS A 160 -17.59 0.84 10.55
C LYS A 160 -18.25 1.95 11.37
N ASP A 161 -17.49 2.66 12.20
CA ASP A 161 -18.00 3.73 13.07
C ASP A 161 -17.65 5.14 12.57
N ALA A 162 -17.12 5.27 11.34
CA ALA A 162 -16.86 6.56 10.72
C ALA A 162 -18.17 7.35 10.53
N ALA A 163 -18.14 8.65 10.82
CA ALA A 163 -19.30 9.52 10.60
C ALA A 163 -19.74 9.57 9.13
N ALA A 164 -18.81 9.36 8.20
CA ALA A 164 -19.04 9.31 6.76
C ALA A 164 -19.19 7.88 6.21
N TYR A 165 -19.43 6.87 7.07
CA TYR A 165 -19.45 5.46 6.66
C TYR A 165 -20.37 5.19 5.46
N ASP A 166 -21.63 5.66 5.53
CA ASP A 166 -22.61 5.44 4.46
C ASP A 166 -22.20 6.13 3.15
N ASP A 167 -21.64 7.34 3.23
CA ASP A 167 -21.15 8.08 2.06
C ASP A 167 -19.95 7.37 1.41
N ILE A 168 -19.05 6.82 2.22
CA ILE A 168 -17.90 6.05 1.75
C ILE A 168 -18.37 4.76 1.09
N LEU A 169 -19.23 3.98 1.75
CA LEU A 169 -19.74 2.71 1.22
C LEU A 169 -20.50 2.92 -0.09
N MET A 170 -21.36 3.95 -0.17
CA MET A 170 -22.08 4.30 -1.39
C MET A 170 -21.12 4.68 -2.53
N SER A 171 -20.06 5.44 -2.22
CA SER A 171 -19.06 5.85 -3.21
C SER A 171 -18.25 4.65 -3.72
N VAL A 172 -17.82 3.77 -2.82
CA VAL A 172 -17.13 2.51 -3.16
C VAL A 172 -18.03 1.63 -4.01
N GLN A 173 -19.30 1.43 -3.62
CA GLN A 173 -20.23 0.60 -4.36
C GLN A 173 -20.49 1.13 -5.78
N ARG A 174 -20.67 2.46 -5.93
CA ARG A 174 -20.89 3.06 -7.26
C ARG A 174 -19.71 2.81 -8.19
N VAL A 175 -18.49 3.07 -7.71
CA VAL A 175 -17.27 2.87 -8.52
C VAL A 175 -17.02 1.39 -8.76
N TRP A 176 -17.33 0.53 -7.79
CA TRP A 176 -17.27 -0.93 -7.94
C TRP A 176 -18.14 -1.41 -9.10
N GLU A 177 -19.40 -0.98 -9.19
CA GLU A 177 -20.32 -1.39 -10.26
C GLU A 177 -19.81 -1.00 -11.67
N GLU A 178 -19.10 0.12 -11.77
CA GLU A 178 -18.46 0.57 -13.01
C GLU A 178 -17.19 -0.23 -13.34
N THR A 179 -16.44 -0.61 -12.31
CA THR A 179 -15.11 -1.23 -12.42
C THR A 179 -15.18 -2.75 -12.59
N TYR A 180 -16.11 -3.39 -11.89
CA TYR A 180 -16.29 -4.84 -11.80
C TYR A 180 -17.70 -5.26 -12.24
N PRO A 181 -18.06 -5.07 -13.51
CA PRO A 181 -19.42 -5.29 -13.99
C PRO A 181 -19.85 -6.75 -13.81
N GLY A 182 -20.96 -6.95 -13.10
CA GLY A 182 -21.52 -8.28 -12.83
C GLY A 182 -21.00 -8.96 -11.56
N LEU A 183 -20.08 -8.32 -10.82
CA LEU A 183 -19.62 -8.77 -9.51
C LEU A 183 -20.27 -7.94 -8.40
N GLY A 184 -20.82 -8.57 -7.37
CA GLY A 184 -21.40 -7.86 -6.22
C GLY A 184 -20.34 -7.53 -5.17
N LEU A 185 -20.23 -6.27 -4.75
CA LEU A 185 -19.26 -5.85 -3.71
C LEU A 185 -19.37 -6.70 -2.42
N GLY A 186 -20.61 -7.04 -2.04
CA GLY A 186 -20.88 -7.84 -0.84
C GLY A 186 -20.30 -9.26 -0.90
N ASP A 187 -20.10 -9.82 -2.10
CA ASP A 187 -19.55 -11.17 -2.29
C ASP A 187 -18.04 -11.22 -1.98
N PHE A 188 -17.37 -10.06 -1.96
CA PHE A 188 -15.94 -9.91 -1.70
C PHE A 188 -15.65 -9.31 -0.33
N ARG A 189 -16.67 -9.20 0.52
CA ARG A 189 -16.49 -8.78 1.90
C ARG A 189 -15.79 -9.89 2.68
N PHE A 190 -14.67 -9.55 3.31
CA PHE A 190 -14.00 -10.46 4.22
C PHE A 190 -14.85 -10.68 5.48
N HIS A 191 -15.01 -11.95 5.84
CA HIS A 191 -15.65 -12.39 7.07
C HIS A 191 -14.59 -13.04 7.96
N PRO A 192 -14.19 -12.41 9.08
CA PRO A 192 -13.29 -13.06 10.02
C PRO A 192 -13.92 -14.38 10.54
N PRO A 193 -13.11 -15.41 10.81
CA PRO A 193 -13.57 -16.69 11.33
C PRO A 193 -14.22 -16.59 12.72
#